data_AF-A0A7W1R779-F1
#
_entry.id   AF-A0A7W1R779-F1
#
_cell.length_a   1.000
_cell.length_b   1.000
_cell.length_c   1.000
_cell.angle_alpha   90.00
_cell.angle_beta   90.00
_cell.angle_gamma   90.00
#
_symmetry.space_group_name_H-M   'P 1'
#
loop_
_entity.id
_entity.type
_entity.pdbx_description
1 polymer ?
#
loop_
_entity_poly.entity_id
_entity_poly.type
_entity_poly.pdbx_seq_one_letter_code
_entity_poly.pdbx_strand_id
1 'polypeptide(L)'
;MAVRSGKVTLTVDVSAEGYEPGGVVGAYVTGALVGLGTVSPEGVAEFEVGPFRKRGTVTIDIVYFGDEHTLGAEGTTSVTVVRKMPEG
;
A
#
# COMPACT_ATOMS: atom_id res chain seq x y z
N MET A 1 -11.41 21.25 12.27
CA MET A 1 -10.17 21.16 11.49
C MET A 1 -9.96 19.72 11.04
N ALA A 2 -10.11 19.48 9.75
CA ALA A 2 -10.00 18.15 9.15
C ALA A 2 -8.53 17.88 8.78
N VAL A 3 -8.01 16.72 9.17
CA VAL A 3 -6.71 16.22 8.70
C VAL A 3 -6.93 15.85 7.23
N ARG A 4 -6.67 16.77 6.29
CA ARG A 4 -7.09 16.62 4.89
C ARG A 4 -5.95 16.35 3.90
N SER A 5 -4.76 16.02 4.37
CA SER A 5 -3.59 15.87 3.48
C SER A 5 -2.57 14.80 3.87
N GLY A 6 -2.86 13.95 4.86
CA GLY A 6 -1.94 12.87 5.22
C GLY A 6 -1.90 11.83 4.11
N LYS A 7 -0.82 11.80 3.34
CA LYS A 7 -0.44 10.70 2.46
C LYS A 7 0.65 9.88 3.15
N VAL A 8 0.66 8.59 2.88
CA VAL A 8 1.78 7.71 3.24
C VAL A 8 2.32 7.08 1.97
N THR A 9 3.63 6.92 1.91
CA THR A 9 4.27 6.08 0.89
C THR A 9 4.26 4.65 1.40
N LEU A 10 3.76 3.73 0.59
CA LEU A 10 3.93 2.31 0.82
C LEU A 10 4.98 1.77 -0.14
N THR A 11 5.91 1.01 0.43
CA THR A 11 6.91 0.22 -0.30
C THR A 11 6.59 -1.24 -0.05
N VAL A 12 6.45 -2.01 -1.11
CA VAL A 12 6.15 -3.43 -1.07
C VAL A 12 7.25 -4.19 -1.77
N ASP A 13 7.98 -5.00 -1.00
CA ASP A 13 8.98 -5.92 -1.51
C ASP A 13 8.31 -7.23 -1.92
N VAL A 14 8.45 -7.58 -3.19
CA VAL A 14 7.96 -8.82 -3.81
C VAL A 14 9.18 -9.66 -4.16
N SER A 15 9.27 -10.84 -3.57
CA SER A 15 10.37 -11.78 -3.81
C SER A 15 9.83 -13.17 -4.14
N ALA A 16 10.52 -13.85 -5.07
CA ALA A 16 10.29 -15.24 -5.38
C ALA A 16 11.63 -15.98 -5.49
N GLU A 17 11.61 -17.29 -5.30
CA GLU A 17 12.80 -18.10 -5.44
C GLU A 17 13.08 -18.38 -6.92
N GLY A 18 14.31 -18.09 -7.36
CA GLY A 18 14.80 -18.45 -8.70
C GLY A 18 14.52 -17.44 -9.81
N TYR A 19 13.84 -16.32 -9.54
CA TYR A 19 13.68 -15.20 -10.46
C TYR A 19 13.20 -13.92 -9.75
N GLU A 20 13.22 -12.80 -10.45
CA GLU A 20 12.71 -11.50 -9.98
C GLU A 20 11.25 -11.32 -10.40
N PRO A 21 10.30 -11.23 -9.45
CA PRO A 21 8.89 -11.05 -9.77
C PRO A 21 8.60 -9.69 -10.39
N GLY A 22 7.78 -9.66 -11.44
CA GLY A 22 7.18 -8.45 -11.99
C GLY A 22 5.73 -8.29 -11.54
N GLY A 23 4.93 -7.61 -12.35
CA GLY A 23 3.48 -7.52 -12.14
C GLY A 23 3.04 -6.28 -11.35
N VAL A 24 1.90 -6.39 -10.67
CA VAL A 24 1.21 -5.25 -10.06
C VAL A 24 0.80 -5.58 -8.62
N VAL A 25 0.93 -4.58 -7.75
CA VAL A 25 0.47 -4.60 -6.36
C VAL A 25 -0.64 -3.57 -6.19
N GLY A 26 -1.78 -4.01 -5.65
CA GLY A 26 -2.89 -3.14 -5.24
C GLY A 26 -2.96 -3.00 -3.73
N ALA A 27 -3.26 -1.80 -3.25
CA ALA A 27 -3.59 -1.55 -1.85
C ALA A 27 -5.07 -1.22 -1.70
N TYR A 28 -5.71 -1.85 -0.73
CA TYR A 28 -7.11 -1.73 -0.43
C TYR A 28 -7.33 -1.24 0.99
N VAL A 29 -8.27 -0.32 1.17
CA VAL A 29 -8.73 0.11 2.48
C VAL A 29 -10.22 -0.12 2.53
N THR A 30 -10.68 -0.95 3.48
CA THR A 30 -12.10 -1.33 3.60
C THR A 30 -12.69 -1.89 2.30
N GLY A 31 -11.88 -2.66 1.55
CA GLY A 31 -12.26 -3.25 0.26
C GLY A 31 -12.22 -2.30 -0.95
N ALA A 32 -11.88 -1.02 -0.77
CA ALA A 32 -11.73 -0.07 -1.88
C ALA A 32 -10.25 0.04 -2.29
N LEU A 33 -9.95 -0.09 -3.59
CA LEU A 33 -8.60 0.15 -4.13
C LEU A 33 -8.23 1.63 -3.92
N VAL A 34 -7.15 1.85 -3.17
CA VAL A 34 -6.65 3.19 -2.81
C VAL A 34 -5.28 3.50 -3.39
N GLY A 35 -4.56 2.49 -3.87
CA GLY A 35 -3.26 2.63 -4.49
C GLY A 35 -2.96 1.44 -5.38
N LEU A 36 -2.18 1.68 -6.44
CA LEU A 36 -1.72 0.67 -7.36
C LEU A 36 -0.26 0.98 -7.72
N GLY A 37 0.62 0.00 -7.61
CA GLY A 37 2.03 0.09 -7.97
C GLY A 37 2.43 -1.03 -8.90
N THR A 38 3.27 -0.72 -9.88
CA THR A 38 3.93 -1.75 -10.70
C THR A 38 5.20 -2.19 -9.99
N VAL A 39 5.46 -3.49 -9.96
CA VAL A 39 6.69 -4.04 -9.39
C VAL A 39 7.83 -3.72 -10.36
N SER A 40 8.88 -3.07 -9.86
CA SER A 40 10.08 -2.78 -10.61
C SER A 40 10.90 -4.06 -10.86
N PRO A 41 11.89 -4.04 -11.77
CA PRO A 41 12.79 -5.18 -11.98
C PRO A 41 13.49 -5.64 -10.70
N GLU A 42 13.70 -4.74 -9.73
CA GLU A 42 14.29 -5.04 -8.42
C GLU A 42 13.31 -5.70 -7.43
N GLY A 43 12.08 -6.03 -7.87
CA GLY A 43 11.05 -6.64 -7.03
C GLY A 43 10.34 -5.65 -6.10
N VAL A 44 10.40 -4.34 -6.37
CA VAL A 44 9.83 -3.32 -5.47
C VAL A 44 8.68 -2.58 -6.12
N ALA A 45 7.53 -2.48 -5.42
CA ALA A 45 6.44 -1.59 -5.80
C ALA A 45 6.31 -0.44 -4.80
N GLU A 46 6.35 0.80 -5.30
CA GLU A 46 6.16 2.01 -4.49
C GLU A 46 4.95 2.80 -4.97
N PHE A 47 4.07 3.20 -4.04
CA PHE A 47 2.93 4.04 -4.35
C PHE A 47 2.41 4.80 -3.12
N GLU A 48 1.77 5.94 -3.35
CA GLU A 48 1.15 6.74 -2.30
C GLU A 48 -0.26 6.22 -1.96
N VAL A 49 -0.57 6.12 -0.67
CA VAL A 49 -1.91 5.80 -0.17
C VAL A 49 -2.46 6.97 0.65
N GLY A 50 -3.71 7.33 0.37
CA GLY A 50 -4.43 8.41 1.02
C GLY A 50 -5.11 9.34 0.01
N PRO A 51 -5.69 10.47 0.46
CA PRO A 51 -5.71 10.96 1.84
C PRO A 51 -6.67 10.18 2.74
N PHE A 52 -6.26 9.90 3.98
CA PHE A 52 -7.13 9.27 4.98
C PHE A 52 -8.11 10.27 5.57
N ARG A 53 -9.42 9.98 5.48
CA ARG A 53 -10.49 10.88 5.95
C ARG A 53 -10.92 10.63 7.40
N LYS A 54 -10.65 9.44 7.94
CA LYS A 54 -11.02 9.03 9.30
C LYS A 54 -9.76 8.94 10.16
N ARG A 55 -9.91 9.34 11.42
CA ARG A 55 -8.88 9.14 12.46
C ARG A 55 -8.98 7.70 12.97
N GLY A 56 -7.87 7.21 13.52
CA GLY A 56 -7.75 5.86 14.06
C GLY A 56 -6.90 4.95 13.19
N THR A 57 -6.88 3.67 13.54
CA THR A 57 -6.16 2.65 12.79
C THR A 57 -6.87 2.36 11.48
N VAL A 58 -6.16 2.50 10.38
CA VAL A 58 -6.59 2.11 9.04
C VAL A 58 -5.81 0.86 8.65
N THR A 59 -6.51 -0.26 8.51
CA THR A 59 -5.95 -1.47 7.92
C THR A 59 -5.88 -1.30 6.41
N ILE A 60 -4.74 -1.68 5.83
CA ILE A 60 -4.48 -1.65 4.40
C ILE A 60 -4.16 -3.09 3.98
N ASP A 61 -5.01 -3.64 3.12
CA ASP A 61 -4.81 -4.94 2.52
C ASP A 61 -3.97 -4.76 1.26
N ILE A 62 -2.87 -5.49 1.16
CA ILE A 62 -1.95 -5.46 0.03
C ILE A 62 -2.18 -6.74 -0.77
N VAL A 63 -2.45 -6.60 -2.06
CA VAL A 63 -2.68 -7.71 -2.98
C VAL A 63 -1.67 -7.61 -4.11
N TYR A 64 -0.78 -8.58 -4.18
CA TYR A 64 0.03 -8.84 -5.36
C TYR A 64 -0.77 -9.72 -6.31
N PHE A 65 -0.94 -9.29 -7.56
CA PHE A 65 -1.77 -10.02 -8.54
C PHE A 65 -1.05 -11.19 -9.21
N GLY A 66 0.26 -11.31 -9.02
CA GLY A 66 1.09 -12.23 -9.77
C GLY A 66 1.52 -11.68 -11.14
N ASP A 67 2.23 -12.51 -11.87
CA ASP A 67 2.69 -12.30 -13.24
C ASP A 67 2.66 -13.64 -14.01
N GLU A 68 3.40 -13.76 -15.12
CA GLU A 68 3.45 -15.00 -15.91
C GLU A 68 4.09 -16.18 -15.18
N HIS A 69 4.81 -15.91 -14.07
CA HIS A 69 5.62 -16.90 -13.35
C HIS A 69 5.21 -17.07 -11.87
N THR A 70 4.53 -16.08 -11.28
CA THR A 70 4.05 -16.07 -9.89
C THR A 70 2.53 -16.21 -9.82
N LEU A 71 2.02 -16.80 -8.74
CA LEU A 71 0.63 -16.62 -8.34
C LEU A 71 0.47 -15.35 -7.52
N GLY A 72 -0.76 -14.83 -7.46
CA GLY A 72 -1.09 -13.73 -6.57
C GLY A 72 -0.87 -14.09 -5.10
N ALA A 73 -0.53 -13.06 -4.30
CA ALA A 73 -0.30 -13.17 -2.86
C ALA A 73 -0.95 -11.99 -2.14
N GLU A 74 -1.27 -12.17 -0.86
CA GLU A 74 -1.90 -11.13 -0.04
C GLU A 74 -1.15 -10.90 1.27
N GLY A 75 -1.23 -9.68 1.77
CA GLY A 75 -0.67 -9.27 3.06
C GLY A 75 -1.46 -8.10 3.64
N THR A 76 -1.20 -7.77 4.89
CA THR A 76 -1.90 -6.66 5.57
C THR A 76 -0.92 -5.79 6.34
N THR A 77 -1.12 -4.48 6.30
CA THR A 77 -0.42 -3.52 7.15
C THR A 77 -1.42 -2.54 7.78
N SER A 78 -0.99 -1.73 8.74
CA SER A 78 -1.86 -0.75 9.39
C SER A 78 -1.16 0.59 9.60
N VAL A 79 -1.94 1.66 9.44
CA VAL A 79 -1.49 3.04 9.65
C VAL A 79 -2.37 3.70 10.70
N THR A 80 -1.76 4.32 11.71
CA THR A 80 -2.49 5.08 12.73
C THR A 80 -2.59 6.54 12.33
N VAL A 81 -3.80 6.98 11.94
CA VAL A 81 -4.06 8.38 11.55
C VAL A 81 -4.39 9.21 12.78
N VAL A 82 -3.43 10.03 13.21
CA VAL A 82 -3.59 10.98 14.31
C VAL A 82 -3.98 12.37 13.83
N ARG A 83 -4.58 13.18 14.71
CA ARG A 83 -4.86 14.58 14.41
C ARG A 83 -3.57 15.38 14.51
N LYS A 84 -3.29 16.24 13.52
CA LYS A 84 -2.30 17.31 13.71
C LYS A 84 -2.77 18.17 14.90
N MET A 85 -2.05 18.14 16.02
CA MET A 85 -2.24 19.16 17.04
C MET A 85 -1.95 20.51 16.39
N PRO A 86 -2.81 21.54 16.55
CA PRO A 86 -2.39 22.88 16.19
C PRO A 86 -1.14 23.19 17.02
N GLU A 87 -0.06 23.60 16.35
CA GLU A 87 1.05 24.28 17.04
C GLU A 87 0.45 25.56 17.62
N GLY A 88 0.54 25.69 18.95
CA GLY A 88 -0.03 26.80 19.71
C GLY A 88 0.73 28.10 19.50
#